data_AF-A0A2S4PUE4-F1
#
_entry.id   AF-A0A2S4PUE4-F1
#
_cell.length_a   1.000
_cell.length_b   1.000
_cell.length_c   1.000
_cell.angle_alpha   90.00
_cell.angle_beta   90.00
_cell.angle_gamma   90.00
#
_symmetry.space_group_name_H-M   'P 1'
#
loop_
_entity.id
_entity.type
_entity.pdbx_description
1 polymer ?
#
loop_
_entity_poly.entity_id
_entity_poly.type
_entity_poly.pdbx_seq_one_letter_code
_entity_poly.pdbx_strand_id
1 'polypeptide(L)'
;MRFCITIEDPTNTIEMSRSSARWVAPISFITNFTAQLYGILSSPNMKEIHDANLSFWSPQPFLIAAIFFPHQILQLVWLYRLLKLDPKKNAEQVKEIEPLLDYLPYYSVGNFCIAIWMIFWNQSDLKTANFFVLVNSFLQIYYVFGRLSPMDKSSPSCILTHLVTKTFAGIGFIDILHNSSVAYFDHQGPNTAVKTVTGVVFGALATRSDWIFGGCLVYDLIALSVGQREIGEAKWGNLLALYAV
;
A
#
# COMPACT_ATOMS: atom_id res chain seq x y z
N MET A 1 -38.02 17.38 3.72
CA MET A 1 -37.67 18.26 2.59
C MET A 1 -36.48 19.10 3.03
N ARG A 2 -35.35 19.02 2.30
CA ARG A 2 -34.06 19.75 2.45
C ARG A 2 -33.48 19.94 3.85
N PHE A 3 -32.49 19.11 4.19
CA PHE A 3 -31.36 19.58 5.00
C PHE A 3 -30.21 19.86 4.04
N CYS A 4 -30.04 21.14 3.72
CA CYS A 4 -28.84 21.69 3.11
C CYS A 4 -27.85 21.85 4.26
N ILE A 5 -26.82 21.00 4.32
CA ILE A 5 -25.62 21.29 5.07
C ILE A 5 -24.62 21.75 4.01
N THR A 6 -24.69 23.04 3.72
CA THR A 6 -23.58 23.77 3.09
C THR A 6 -22.59 24.05 4.20
N ILE A 7 -21.53 23.25 4.27
CA ILE A 7 -20.26 23.70 4.82
C ILE A 7 -19.39 23.93 3.59
N GLU A 8 -19.33 25.19 3.13
CA GLU A 8 -18.22 25.63 2.30
C GLU A 8 -17.01 25.75 3.22
N ASP A 9 -16.21 24.69 3.29
CA ASP A 9 -14.86 24.70 3.88
C ASP A 9 -13.84 25.01 2.76
N PRO A 10 -12.87 25.93 2.94
CA PRO A 10 -11.86 26.27 1.94
C PRO A 10 -10.86 25.14 1.62
N THR A 11 -10.90 24.00 2.31
CA THR A 11 -10.12 22.82 1.94
C THR A 11 -10.98 21.87 1.10
N ASN A 12 -10.77 21.88 -0.22
CA ASN A 12 -11.38 20.90 -1.13
C ASN A 12 -10.92 19.47 -0.79
N THR A 13 -11.53 18.86 0.22
CA THR A 13 -11.41 17.45 0.57
C THR A 13 -12.27 16.63 -0.37
N ILE A 14 -11.74 15.51 -0.87
CA ILE A 14 -12.54 14.55 -1.64
C ILE A 14 -13.46 13.84 -0.66
N GLU A 15 -14.62 14.42 -0.34
CA GLU A 15 -15.59 13.80 0.54
C GLU A 15 -16.59 12.97 -0.27
N MET A 16 -16.57 11.65 -0.07
CA MET A 16 -17.51 10.74 -0.70
C MET A 16 -18.78 10.57 0.14
N SER A 17 -19.94 10.71 -0.50
CA SER A 17 -21.23 10.45 0.16
C SER A 17 -21.33 9.01 0.65
N ARG A 18 -22.02 8.79 1.78
CA ARG A 18 -22.22 7.44 2.34
C ARG A 18 -22.92 6.47 1.38
N SER A 19 -23.82 6.96 0.52
CA SER A 19 -24.43 6.11 -0.51
C SER A 19 -23.41 5.62 -1.53
N SER A 20 -22.46 6.46 -1.92
CA SER A 20 -21.34 6.07 -2.78
C SER A 20 -20.39 5.11 -2.06
N ALA A 21 -20.10 5.36 -0.78
CA ALA A 21 -19.21 4.53 0.03
C ALA A 21 -19.62 3.06 0.09
N ARG A 22 -20.93 2.79 0.18
CA ARG A 22 -21.47 1.42 0.25
C ARG A 22 -21.25 0.60 -1.03
N TRP A 23 -20.96 1.26 -2.14
CA TRP A 23 -20.74 0.60 -3.43
C TRP A 23 -19.28 0.67 -3.85
N VAL A 24 -18.68 1.85 -3.78
CA VAL A 24 -17.33 2.07 -4.30
C VAL A 24 -16.29 1.30 -3.50
N ALA A 25 -16.37 1.24 -2.17
CA ALA A 25 -15.39 0.52 -1.36
C ALA A 25 -15.40 -1.00 -1.62
N PRO A 26 -16.57 -1.68 -1.59
CA PRO A 26 -16.63 -3.10 -1.93
C PRO A 26 -16.22 -3.39 -3.38
N ILE A 27 -16.67 -2.57 -4.33
CA ILE A 27 -16.32 -2.76 -5.74
C ILE A 27 -14.82 -2.63 -5.93
N SER A 28 -14.18 -1.58 -5.39
CA SER A 28 -12.74 -1.41 -5.52
C SER A 28 -11.97 -2.59 -4.91
N PHE A 29 -12.39 -3.08 -3.73
CA PHE A 29 -11.78 -4.26 -3.11
C PHE A 29 -11.91 -5.50 -3.99
N ILE A 30 -13.13 -5.81 -4.46
CA ILE A 30 -13.38 -6.99 -5.29
C ILE A 30 -12.59 -6.90 -6.59
N THR A 31 -12.56 -5.72 -7.23
CA THR A 31 -11.76 -5.50 -8.45
C THR A 31 -10.28 -5.79 -8.22
N ASN A 32 -9.69 -5.25 -7.15
CA ASN A 32 -8.31 -5.53 -6.77
C ASN A 32 -8.10 -7.01 -6.46
N PHE A 33 -8.89 -7.58 -5.57
CA PHE A 33 -8.77 -8.98 -5.16
C PHE A 33 -8.86 -9.95 -6.35
N THR A 34 -9.79 -9.71 -7.28
CA THR A 34 -9.95 -10.55 -8.47
C THR A 34 -8.77 -10.40 -9.43
N ALA A 35 -8.23 -9.18 -9.58
CA ALA A 35 -7.00 -8.95 -10.34
C ALA A 35 -5.82 -9.69 -9.69
N GLN A 36 -5.63 -9.61 -8.37
CA GLN A 36 -4.58 -10.36 -7.66
C GLN A 36 -4.70 -11.87 -7.87
N LEU A 37 -5.92 -12.43 -7.83
CA LEU A 37 -6.16 -13.83 -8.15
C LEU A 37 -5.78 -14.16 -9.60
N TYR A 38 -6.16 -13.32 -10.57
CA TYR A 38 -5.72 -13.46 -11.95
C TYR A 38 -4.18 -13.44 -12.06
N GLY A 39 -3.53 -12.53 -11.34
CA GLY A 39 -2.08 -12.42 -11.24
C GLY A 39 -1.39 -13.70 -10.83
N ILE A 40 -1.93 -14.35 -9.80
CA ILE A 40 -1.37 -15.58 -9.21
C ILE A 40 -1.70 -16.81 -10.07
N LEU A 41 -2.88 -16.86 -10.68
CA LEU A 41 -3.42 -18.07 -11.32
C LEU A 41 -3.23 -18.14 -12.84
N SER A 42 -2.87 -17.03 -13.49
CA SER A 42 -2.65 -16.99 -14.95
C SER A 42 -1.25 -17.49 -15.34
N SER A 43 -0.96 -17.56 -16.64
CA SER A 43 0.38 -17.81 -17.17
C SER A 43 0.66 -16.80 -18.29
N PRO A 44 1.76 -16.03 -18.22
CA PRO A 44 2.69 -15.97 -17.10
C PRO A 44 2.01 -15.44 -15.82
N ASN A 45 2.32 -16.04 -14.67
CA ASN A 45 1.86 -15.54 -13.37
C ASN A 45 2.79 -14.43 -12.85
N MET A 46 2.34 -13.71 -11.82
CA MET A 46 3.08 -12.60 -11.19
C MET A 46 4.51 -12.99 -10.82
N LYS A 47 4.72 -14.21 -10.29
CA LYS A 47 6.04 -14.68 -9.88
C LYS A 47 6.93 -14.94 -11.10
N GLU A 48 6.40 -15.55 -12.15
CA GLU A 48 7.14 -15.78 -13.40
C GLU A 48 7.59 -14.46 -14.04
N ILE A 49 6.74 -13.44 -14.03
CA ILE A 49 7.12 -12.09 -14.47
C ILE A 49 8.21 -11.50 -13.58
N HIS A 50 8.08 -11.61 -12.25
CA HIS A 50 9.09 -11.13 -11.32
C HIS A 50 10.44 -11.82 -11.55
N ASP A 51 10.45 -13.15 -11.63
CA ASP A 51 11.68 -13.94 -11.83
C ASP A 51 12.35 -13.62 -13.17
N ALA A 52 11.55 -13.26 -14.18
CA ALA A 52 12.04 -12.85 -15.49
C ALA A 52 12.62 -11.43 -15.52
N ASN A 53 12.26 -10.56 -14.57
CA ASN A 53 12.63 -9.15 -14.56
C ASN A 53 13.19 -8.75 -13.18
N LEU A 54 14.45 -9.10 -12.93
CA LEU A 54 15.10 -8.90 -11.64
C LEU A 54 15.99 -7.66 -11.64
N SER A 55 15.99 -6.89 -10.56
CA SER A 55 16.81 -5.69 -10.39
C SER A 55 17.30 -5.55 -8.94
N PHE A 56 18.03 -4.48 -8.65
CA PHE A 56 18.67 -4.20 -7.36
C PHE A 56 17.70 -3.97 -6.19
N TRP A 57 16.40 -3.82 -6.44
CA TRP A 57 15.35 -3.81 -5.42
C TRP A 57 14.31 -4.92 -5.62
N SER A 58 14.69 -6.06 -6.21
CA SER A 58 13.83 -7.25 -6.25
C SER A 58 13.75 -7.93 -4.89
N PRO A 59 12.56 -8.02 -4.27
CA PRO A 59 12.36 -8.72 -3.00
C PRO A 59 12.08 -10.20 -3.19
N GLN A 60 12.11 -10.95 -2.10
CA GLN A 60 11.67 -12.33 -2.06
C GLN A 60 10.12 -12.40 -2.24
N PRO A 61 9.59 -13.04 -3.31
CA PRO A 61 8.16 -12.97 -3.64
C PRO A 61 7.20 -13.54 -2.57
N PHE A 62 7.60 -14.61 -1.87
CA PHE A 62 6.76 -15.21 -0.82
C PHE A 62 6.69 -14.35 0.44
N LEU A 63 7.74 -13.58 0.75
CA LEU A 63 7.69 -12.58 1.83
C LEU A 63 6.74 -11.44 1.48
N ILE A 64 6.72 -10.98 0.22
CA ILE A 64 5.71 -10.01 -0.23
C ILE A 64 4.29 -10.56 -0.07
N ALA A 65 4.06 -11.82 -0.47
CA ALA A 65 2.76 -12.46 -0.25
C ALA A 65 2.39 -12.56 1.24
N ALA A 66 3.37 -12.83 2.12
CA ALA A 66 3.16 -12.99 3.55
C ALA A 66 2.79 -11.69 4.29
N ILE A 67 3.19 -10.50 3.78
CA ILE A 67 2.71 -9.21 4.32
C ILE A 67 1.39 -8.77 3.66
N PHE A 68 1.21 -9.05 2.37
CA PHE A 68 0.02 -8.67 1.63
C PHE A 68 -1.23 -9.43 2.09
N PHE A 69 -1.12 -10.73 2.39
CA PHE A 69 -2.27 -11.53 2.80
C PHE A 69 -2.93 -11.07 4.11
N PRO A 70 -2.21 -10.86 5.23
CA PRO A 70 -2.79 -10.25 6.43
C PRO A 70 -3.38 -8.87 6.16
N HIS A 71 -2.76 -8.08 5.28
CA HIS A 71 -3.28 -6.79 4.89
C HIS A 71 -4.66 -6.89 4.19
N GLN A 72 -4.88 -7.89 3.32
CA GLN A 72 -6.20 -8.15 2.72
C GLN A 72 -7.26 -8.46 3.78
N ILE A 73 -6.91 -9.21 4.83
CA ILE A 73 -7.82 -9.48 5.95
C ILE A 73 -8.15 -8.19 6.70
N LEU A 74 -7.16 -7.34 6.98
CA LEU A 74 -7.39 -6.04 7.61
C LEU A 74 -8.33 -5.16 6.79
N GLN A 75 -8.16 -5.13 5.47
CA GLN A 75 -9.06 -4.40 4.57
C GLN A 75 -10.49 -4.95 4.63
N LEU A 76 -10.69 -6.27 4.68
CA LEU A 76 -12.01 -6.88 4.82
C LEU A 76 -12.69 -6.52 6.15
N VAL A 77 -11.95 -6.55 7.26
CA VAL A 77 -12.46 -6.15 8.58
C VAL A 77 -12.80 -4.65 8.60
N TRP A 78 -11.98 -3.83 7.95
CA TRP A 78 -12.22 -2.40 7.79
C TRP A 78 -13.47 -2.11 6.96
N LEU A 79 -13.62 -2.80 5.83
CA LEU A 79 -14.79 -2.71 4.97
C LEU A 79 -16.06 -3.17 5.69
N TYR A 80 -15.98 -4.26 6.45
CA TYR A 80 -17.08 -4.73 7.28
C TYR A 80 -17.54 -3.66 8.27
N ARG A 81 -16.62 -2.98 8.98
CA ARG A 81 -16.98 -1.87 9.87
C ARG A 81 -17.63 -0.72 9.10
N LEU A 82 -17.06 -0.31 7.97
CA LEU A 82 -17.60 0.76 7.12
C LEU A 82 -19.05 0.48 6.71
N LEU A 83 -19.36 -0.76 6.33
CA LEU A 83 -20.70 -1.16 5.89
C LEU A 83 -21.69 -1.35 7.05
N LYS A 84 -21.21 -1.73 8.23
CA LYS A 84 -22.05 -2.03 9.41
C LYS A 84 -22.41 -0.78 10.21
N LEU A 85 -21.53 0.22 10.27
CA LEU A 85 -21.75 1.44 11.03
C LEU A 85 -22.88 2.28 10.42
N ASP A 86 -23.71 2.83 11.31
CA ASP A 86 -24.86 3.64 10.98
C ASP A 86 -24.91 4.95 11.78
N PRO A 87 -24.39 6.06 11.23
CA PRO A 87 -24.39 7.38 11.89
C PRO A 87 -25.77 7.91 12.28
N LYS A 88 -26.87 7.30 11.77
CA LYS A 88 -28.23 7.67 12.18
C LYS A 88 -28.63 7.14 13.55
N LYS A 89 -27.87 6.17 14.10
CA LYS A 89 -28.23 5.51 15.36
C LYS A 89 -27.87 6.32 16.59
N ASN A 90 -26.64 6.83 16.67
CA ASN A 90 -26.15 7.63 17.80
C ASN A 90 -24.85 8.37 17.44
N ALA A 91 -24.44 9.30 18.31
CA ALA A 91 -23.23 10.11 18.13
C ALA A 91 -21.93 9.28 18.16
N GLU A 92 -21.91 8.15 18.86
CA GLU A 92 -20.76 7.24 18.89
C GLU A 92 -20.49 6.65 17.49
N GLN A 93 -21.53 6.21 16.78
CA GLN A 93 -21.38 5.69 15.42
C GLN A 93 -20.99 6.76 14.40
N VAL A 94 -21.32 8.03 14.65
CA VAL A 94 -20.81 9.15 13.85
C VAL A 94 -19.30 9.27 14.00
N LYS A 95 -18.79 9.28 15.24
CA LYS A 95 -17.35 9.34 15.50
C LYS A 95 -16.60 8.13 14.94
N GLU A 96 -17.20 6.95 15.03
CA GLU A 96 -16.57 5.72 14.52
C GLU A 96 -16.50 5.67 12.99
N ILE A 97 -17.48 6.22 12.27
CA ILE A 97 -17.50 6.14 10.81
C ILE A 97 -16.61 7.19 10.14
N GLU A 98 -16.36 8.32 10.81
CA GLU A 98 -15.56 9.45 10.32
C GLU A 98 -14.16 9.05 9.81
N PRO A 99 -13.29 8.35 10.58
CA PRO A 99 -11.98 7.95 10.08
C PRO A 99 -12.05 6.98 8.89
N LEU A 100 -13.12 6.18 8.79
CA LEU A 100 -13.32 5.27 7.66
C LEU A 100 -13.69 6.04 6.38
N LEU A 101 -14.53 7.07 6.50
CA LEU A 101 -14.95 7.89 5.37
C LEU A 101 -13.83 8.82 4.88
N ASP A 102 -12.98 9.33 5.77
CA ASP A 102 -11.83 10.16 5.38
C ASP A 102 -10.82 9.38 4.53
N TYR A 103 -10.56 8.12 4.87
CA TYR A 103 -9.62 7.28 4.12
C TYR A 103 -10.21 6.69 2.82
N LEU A 104 -11.53 6.54 2.75
CA LEU A 104 -12.21 5.82 1.68
C LEU A 104 -11.79 6.20 0.24
N PRO A 105 -11.64 7.49 -0.14
CA PRO A 105 -11.22 7.83 -1.49
C PRO A 105 -9.82 7.29 -1.82
N TYR A 106 -8.88 7.39 -0.89
CA TYR A 106 -7.50 6.92 -1.02
C TYR A 106 -7.45 5.40 -1.11
N TYR A 107 -8.25 4.74 -0.28
CA TYR A 107 -8.46 3.30 -0.32
C TYR A 107 -8.97 2.83 -1.69
N SER A 108 -10.02 3.47 -2.21
CA SER A 108 -10.66 3.02 -3.45
C SER A 108 -9.82 3.29 -4.69
N VAL A 109 -9.20 4.48 -4.79
CA VAL A 109 -8.26 4.77 -5.88
C VAL A 109 -7.07 3.82 -5.83
N GLY A 110 -6.51 3.57 -4.65
CA GLY A 110 -5.40 2.63 -4.48
C GLY A 110 -5.73 1.22 -4.96
N ASN A 111 -6.89 0.70 -4.57
CA ASN A 111 -7.36 -0.61 -5.02
C ASN A 111 -7.51 -0.70 -6.55
N PHE A 112 -8.09 0.31 -7.20
CA PHE A 112 -8.17 0.32 -8.66
C PHE A 112 -6.80 0.42 -9.32
N CYS A 113 -5.88 1.23 -8.77
CA CYS A 113 -4.53 1.33 -9.28
C CYS A 113 -3.80 -0.02 -9.22
N ILE A 114 -3.88 -0.74 -8.10
CA ILE A 114 -3.27 -2.08 -7.97
C ILE A 114 -3.94 -3.09 -8.90
N ALA A 115 -5.26 -3.03 -9.07
CA ALA A 115 -5.95 -3.90 -10.02
C ALA A 115 -5.46 -3.68 -11.46
N ILE A 116 -5.28 -2.43 -11.88
CA ILE A 116 -4.78 -2.09 -13.23
C ILE A 116 -3.31 -2.45 -13.36
N TRP A 117 -2.49 -2.17 -12.33
CA TRP A 117 -1.09 -2.57 -12.27
C TRP A 117 -0.93 -4.05 -12.58
N MET A 118 -1.75 -4.92 -11.96
CA MET A 118 -1.69 -6.36 -12.19
C MET A 118 -1.85 -6.74 -13.66
N ILE A 119 -2.79 -6.10 -14.36
CA ILE A 119 -3.07 -6.39 -15.77
C ILE A 119 -1.82 -6.13 -16.61
N PHE A 120 -1.17 -4.97 -16.41
CA PHE A 120 0.04 -4.60 -17.14
C PHE A 120 1.27 -5.38 -16.68
N TRP A 121 1.37 -5.69 -15.39
CA TRP A 121 2.43 -6.55 -14.83
C TRP A 121 2.42 -7.92 -15.51
N ASN A 122 1.28 -8.59 -15.58
CA ASN A 122 1.16 -9.90 -16.24
C ASN A 122 1.37 -9.87 -17.76
N GLN A 123 1.35 -8.68 -18.37
CA GLN A 123 1.71 -8.47 -19.78
C GLN A 123 3.19 -8.10 -19.98
N SER A 124 3.99 -8.07 -18.91
CA SER A 124 5.36 -7.53 -18.88
C SER A 124 5.46 -6.07 -19.33
N ASP A 125 4.37 -5.29 -19.34
CA ASP A 125 4.42 -3.85 -19.58
C ASP A 125 4.76 -3.12 -18.26
N LEU A 126 6.01 -3.30 -17.83
CA LEU A 126 6.47 -2.86 -16.50
C LEU A 126 6.44 -1.35 -16.32
N LYS A 127 6.57 -0.56 -17.40
CA LYS A 127 6.52 0.90 -17.33
C LYS A 127 5.10 1.40 -17.08
N THR A 128 4.12 0.83 -17.79
CA THR A 128 2.71 1.16 -17.56
C THR A 128 2.26 0.66 -16.19
N ALA A 129 2.69 -0.56 -15.81
CA ALA A 129 2.44 -1.10 -14.48
C ALA A 129 2.99 -0.15 -13.40
N ASN A 130 4.26 0.26 -13.51
CA ASN A 130 4.91 1.14 -12.54
C ASN A 130 4.16 2.48 -12.36
N PHE A 131 3.60 3.06 -13.42
CA PHE A 131 2.80 4.28 -13.30
C PHE A 131 1.65 4.13 -12.29
N PHE A 132 0.87 3.06 -12.38
CA PHE A 132 -0.26 2.83 -11.46
C PHE A 132 0.22 2.52 -10.03
N VAL A 133 1.33 1.79 -9.88
CA VAL A 133 1.95 1.56 -8.58
C VAL A 133 2.41 2.87 -7.94
N LEU A 134 3.04 3.76 -8.70
CA LEU A 134 3.47 5.06 -8.19
C LEU A 134 2.27 5.89 -7.74
N VAL A 135 1.19 5.94 -8.54
CA VAL A 135 -0.04 6.65 -8.16
C VAL A 135 -0.61 6.09 -6.85
N ASN A 136 -0.75 4.78 -6.70
CA ASN A 136 -1.20 4.17 -5.45
C ASN A 136 -0.27 4.53 -4.29
N SER A 137 1.02 4.30 -4.45
CA SER A 137 1.99 4.37 -3.37
C SER A 137 2.17 5.80 -2.86
N PHE A 138 2.25 6.78 -3.77
CA PHE A 138 2.27 8.19 -3.37
C PHE A 138 0.97 8.60 -2.68
N LEU A 139 -0.18 8.08 -3.10
CA LEU A 139 -1.47 8.36 -2.47
C LEU A 139 -1.53 7.81 -1.03
N GLN A 140 -1.05 6.59 -0.80
CA GLN A 140 -1.01 5.99 0.54
C GLN A 140 -0.02 6.70 1.47
N ILE A 141 1.19 7.00 0.97
CA ILE A 141 2.21 7.75 1.71
C ILE A 141 1.71 9.16 2.03
N TYR A 142 1.13 9.86 1.05
CA TYR A 142 0.53 11.17 1.25
C TYR A 142 -0.55 11.14 2.33
N TYR A 143 -1.44 10.15 2.30
CA TYR A 143 -2.46 10.03 3.34
C TYR A 143 -1.84 9.86 4.73
N VAL A 144 -0.87 8.95 4.89
CA VAL A 144 -0.22 8.67 6.18
C VAL A 144 0.55 9.86 6.73
N PHE A 145 1.28 10.62 5.90
CA PHE A 145 2.14 11.71 6.37
C PHE A 145 1.49 13.10 6.29
N GLY A 146 0.49 13.29 5.44
CA GLY A 146 -0.12 14.59 5.16
C GLY A 146 -1.55 14.76 5.68
N ARG A 147 -2.28 13.67 5.94
CA ARG A 147 -3.72 13.72 6.29
C ARG A 147 -4.06 13.00 7.58
N LEU A 148 -3.42 11.86 7.82
CA LEU A 148 -3.76 10.97 8.91
C LEU A 148 -3.51 11.64 10.26
N SER A 149 -4.60 11.88 10.99
CA SER A 149 -4.55 12.44 12.34
C SER A 149 -3.90 11.47 13.34
N PRO A 150 -3.46 11.94 14.53
CA PRO A 150 -2.98 11.05 15.57
C PRO A 150 -4.01 9.98 15.95
N MET A 151 -3.54 8.76 16.23
CA MET A 151 -4.40 7.62 16.54
C MET A 151 -5.15 7.82 17.86
N ASP A 152 -6.48 7.86 17.79
CA ASP A 152 -7.35 7.72 18.94
C ASP A 152 -7.49 6.24 19.33
N LYS A 153 -6.86 5.87 20.44
CA LYS A 153 -6.85 4.50 20.96
C LYS A 153 -8.18 4.06 21.57
N SER A 154 -9.12 4.99 21.77
CA SER A 154 -10.47 4.68 22.24
C SER A 154 -11.42 4.32 21.09
N SER A 155 -11.07 4.66 19.85
CA SER A 155 -11.86 4.39 18.65
C SER A 155 -11.35 3.16 17.90
N PRO A 156 -12.10 2.03 17.88
CA PRO A 156 -11.71 0.85 17.11
C PRO A 156 -11.58 1.13 15.61
N SER A 157 -12.42 2.01 15.05
CA SER A 157 -12.34 2.38 13.63
C SER A 157 -11.13 3.25 13.31
N CYS A 158 -10.72 4.13 14.24
CA CYS A 158 -9.48 4.89 14.10
C CYS A 158 -8.27 3.94 14.11
N ILE A 159 -8.16 3.05 15.11
CA ILE A 159 -7.08 2.05 15.21
C ILE A 159 -7.01 1.21 13.92
N LEU A 160 -8.15 0.69 13.46
CA LEU A 160 -8.20 -0.15 12.28
C LEU A 160 -7.82 0.62 11.01
N THR A 161 -8.21 1.89 10.89
CA THR A 161 -7.80 2.76 9.78
C THR A 161 -6.30 3.00 9.80
N HIS A 162 -5.70 3.22 10.97
CA HIS A 162 -4.23 3.32 11.08
C HIS A 162 -3.52 2.03 10.66
N LEU A 163 -4.03 0.86 11.07
CA LEU A 163 -3.46 -0.43 10.66
C LEU A 163 -3.53 -0.60 9.14
N VAL A 164 -4.70 -0.37 8.53
CA VAL A 164 -4.86 -0.51 7.08
C VAL A 164 -3.98 0.50 6.33
N THR A 165 -4.05 1.79 6.68
CA THR A 165 -3.36 2.87 5.95
C THR A 165 -1.84 2.76 6.05
N LYS A 166 -1.31 2.54 7.25
CA LYS A 166 0.14 2.46 7.46
C LYS A 166 0.74 1.20 6.88
N THR A 167 0.07 0.05 7.00
CA THR A 167 0.52 -1.17 6.32
C THR A 167 0.45 -1.02 4.81
N PHE A 168 -0.58 -0.38 4.25
CA PHE A 168 -0.65 -0.17 2.80
C PHE A 168 0.40 0.82 2.31
N ALA A 169 0.70 1.87 3.07
CA ALA A 169 1.79 2.78 2.77
C ALA A 169 3.17 2.08 2.83
N GLY A 170 3.37 1.17 3.77
CA GLY A 170 4.57 0.32 3.83
C GLY A 170 4.72 -0.54 2.57
N ILE A 171 3.68 -1.29 2.21
CA ILE A 171 3.62 -2.06 0.95
C ILE A 171 3.87 -1.15 -0.26
N GLY A 172 3.25 0.03 -0.30
CA GLY A 172 3.48 1.01 -1.36
C GLY A 172 4.94 1.48 -1.44
N PHE A 173 5.65 1.56 -0.31
CA PHE A 173 7.04 1.96 -0.30
C PHE A 173 7.95 0.91 -0.98
N ILE A 174 7.82 -0.38 -0.64
CA ILE A 174 8.54 -1.44 -1.34
C ILE A 174 8.10 -1.56 -2.80
N ASP A 175 6.82 -1.32 -3.10
CA ASP A 175 6.32 -1.33 -4.48
C ASP A 175 6.97 -0.24 -5.33
N ILE A 176 7.18 0.98 -4.80
CA ILE A 176 7.94 2.05 -5.48
C ILE A 176 9.33 1.54 -5.86
N LEU A 177 10.05 0.96 -4.90
CA LEU A 177 11.42 0.49 -5.12
C LEU A 177 11.45 -0.63 -6.17
N HIS A 178 10.71 -1.71 -5.92
CA HIS A 178 10.70 -2.87 -6.80
C HIS A 178 10.24 -2.50 -8.21
N ASN A 179 9.04 -1.93 -8.36
CA ASN A 179 8.46 -1.64 -9.68
C ASN A 179 9.27 -0.61 -10.47
N SER A 180 9.81 0.42 -9.82
CA SER A 180 10.65 1.40 -10.52
C SER A 180 11.98 0.80 -10.94
N SER A 181 12.58 -0.06 -10.12
CA SER A 181 13.84 -0.73 -10.48
C SER A 181 13.66 -1.66 -11.67
N VAL A 182 12.63 -2.50 -11.70
CA VAL A 182 12.39 -3.42 -12.82
C VAL A 182 11.91 -2.70 -14.09
N ALA A 183 11.15 -1.60 -13.96
CA ALA A 183 10.64 -0.88 -15.14
C ALA A 183 11.73 -0.11 -15.91
N TYR A 184 12.80 0.34 -15.23
CA TYR A 184 13.81 1.23 -15.81
C TYR A 184 15.25 0.71 -15.72
N PHE A 185 15.51 -0.27 -14.85
CA PHE A 185 16.84 -0.82 -14.56
C PHE A 185 16.80 -2.35 -14.47
N ASP A 186 16.01 -2.97 -15.33
CA ASP A 186 15.93 -4.42 -15.44
C ASP A 186 17.31 -5.06 -15.63
N HIS A 187 17.54 -6.18 -14.94
CA HIS A 187 18.80 -6.92 -14.87
C HIS A 187 20.03 -6.11 -14.42
N GLN A 188 19.83 -5.00 -13.71
CA GLN A 188 20.93 -4.22 -13.15
C GLN A 188 21.17 -4.54 -11.67
N GLY A 189 22.44 -4.73 -11.34
CA GLY A 189 22.90 -4.90 -9.96
C GLY A 189 23.07 -3.57 -9.20
N PRO A 190 23.24 -3.63 -7.88
CA PRO A 190 23.29 -2.47 -7.00
C PRO A 190 24.63 -1.72 -7.09
N ASN A 191 24.59 -0.48 -7.59
CA ASN A 191 25.75 0.42 -7.60
C ASN A 191 25.85 1.23 -6.28
N THR A 192 26.89 2.05 -6.14
CA THR A 192 27.11 2.89 -4.95
C THR A 192 25.95 3.86 -4.70
N ALA A 193 25.40 4.47 -5.75
CA ALA A 193 24.29 5.41 -5.63
C ALA A 193 23.04 4.74 -5.07
N VAL A 194 22.67 3.55 -5.58
CA VAL A 194 21.54 2.75 -5.07
C VAL A 194 21.71 2.46 -3.59
N LYS A 195 22.90 2.02 -3.17
CA LYS A 195 23.22 1.71 -1.77
C LYS A 195 23.07 2.94 -0.87
N THR A 196 23.67 4.06 -1.26
CA THR A 196 23.62 5.32 -0.52
C THR A 196 22.20 5.86 -0.42
N VAL A 197 21.46 5.90 -1.54
CA VAL A 197 20.07 6.37 -1.55
C VAL A 197 19.19 5.49 -0.66
N THR A 198 19.33 4.17 -0.75
CA THR A 198 18.57 3.25 0.11
C THR A 198 18.84 3.53 1.58
N GLY A 199 20.10 3.60 2.00
CA GLY A 199 20.46 3.87 3.39
C GLY A 199 19.95 5.23 3.90
N VAL A 200 20.07 6.28 3.08
CA VAL A 200 19.59 7.64 3.43
C VAL A 200 18.07 7.67 3.55
N VAL A 201 17.34 7.09 2.58
CA VAL A 201 15.87 7.12 2.57
C VAL A 201 15.29 6.30 3.72
N PHE A 202 15.76 5.06 3.92
CA PHE A 202 15.29 4.24 5.05
C PHE A 202 15.69 4.86 6.40
N GLY A 203 16.89 5.42 6.53
CA GLY A 203 17.30 6.16 7.73
C GLY A 203 16.42 7.37 8.01
N ALA A 204 16.10 8.18 6.99
CA ALA A 204 15.20 9.32 7.14
C ALA A 204 13.78 8.89 7.51
N LEU A 205 13.24 7.86 6.85
CA LEU A 205 11.90 7.34 7.15
C LEU A 205 11.83 6.76 8.57
N ALA A 206 12.87 6.07 9.03
CA ALA A 206 12.93 5.53 10.39
C ALA A 206 12.71 6.64 11.45
N THR A 207 13.25 7.84 11.24
CA THR A 207 13.07 8.98 12.18
C THR A 207 11.65 9.55 12.21
N ARG A 208 10.82 9.23 11.21
CA ARG A 208 9.45 9.76 11.06
C ARG A 208 8.38 8.66 11.13
N SER A 209 8.79 7.43 11.44
CA SER A 209 7.93 6.26 11.48
C SER A 209 7.45 5.97 12.90
N ASP A 210 6.25 5.40 13.01
CA ASP A 210 5.83 4.70 14.22
C ASP A 210 6.03 3.20 14.07
N TRP A 211 5.64 2.43 15.09
CA TRP A 211 5.83 0.98 15.11
C TRP A 211 5.09 0.23 13.99
N ILE A 212 4.01 0.78 13.43
CA ILE A 212 3.26 0.12 12.35
C ILE A 212 4.01 0.34 11.03
N PHE A 213 4.19 1.59 10.63
CA PHE A 213 4.84 1.91 9.36
C PHE A 213 6.33 1.51 9.37
N GLY A 214 7.05 1.78 10.47
CA GLY A 214 8.44 1.38 10.65
C GLY A 214 8.62 -0.14 10.68
N GLY A 215 7.65 -0.87 11.27
CA GLY A 215 7.64 -2.33 11.20
C GLY A 215 7.52 -2.86 9.78
N CYS A 216 6.71 -2.21 8.93
CA CYS A 216 6.67 -2.53 7.49
C CYS A 216 7.99 -2.23 6.79
N LEU A 217 8.63 -1.07 7.05
CA LEU A 217 9.93 -0.75 6.43
C LEU A 217 11.02 -1.75 6.79
N VAL A 218 11.06 -2.21 8.05
CA VAL A 218 11.98 -3.27 8.48
C VAL A 218 11.68 -4.58 7.73
N TYR A 219 10.40 -4.95 7.63
CA TYR A 219 9.99 -6.12 6.87
C TYR A 219 10.38 -6.03 5.40
N ASP A 220 10.21 -4.86 4.78
CA ASP A 220 10.58 -4.59 3.40
C ASP A 220 12.08 -4.79 3.17
N LEU A 221 12.93 -4.29 4.06
CA LEU A 221 14.38 -4.50 4.02
C LEU A 221 14.75 -5.98 4.18
N ILE A 222 14.02 -6.73 5.01
CA ILE A 222 14.19 -8.19 5.13
C ILE A 222 13.81 -8.88 3.81
N ALA A 223 12.67 -8.53 3.22
CA ALA A 223 12.21 -9.09 1.96
C ALA A 223 13.21 -8.82 0.82
N LEU A 224 13.72 -7.58 0.73
CA LEU A 224 14.78 -7.19 -0.19
C LEU A 224 16.07 -7.96 0.10
N SER A 225 16.49 -8.05 1.36
CA SER A 225 17.71 -8.76 1.75
C SER A 225 17.71 -10.22 1.30
N VAL A 226 16.62 -10.94 1.57
CA VAL A 226 16.47 -12.34 1.19
C VAL A 226 16.43 -12.48 -0.33
N GLY A 227 15.63 -11.66 -1.03
CA GLY A 227 15.52 -11.70 -2.49
C GLY A 227 16.86 -11.45 -3.19
N GLN A 228 17.61 -10.43 -2.74
CA GLN A 228 18.91 -10.11 -3.31
C GLN A 228 19.95 -11.22 -3.06
N ARG A 229 19.88 -11.92 -1.93
CA ARG A 229 20.74 -13.10 -1.68
C ARG A 229 20.41 -14.26 -2.60
N GLU A 230 19.13 -14.52 -2.86
CA GLU A 230 18.67 -15.61 -3.73
C GLU A 230 19.13 -15.43 -5.18
N ILE A 231 19.25 -14.19 -5.66
CA ILE A 231 19.67 -13.87 -7.03
C ILE A 231 21.19 -13.63 -7.19
N GLY A 232 21.98 -13.95 -6.16
CA GLY A 232 23.45 -13.88 -6.20
C GLY A 232 24.08 -12.57 -5.68
N GLU A 233 23.28 -11.58 -5.29
CA GLU A 233 23.72 -10.26 -4.79
C GLU A 233 23.93 -10.25 -3.26
N ALA A 234 24.64 -11.26 -2.74
CA ALA A 234 24.73 -11.52 -1.31
C ALA A 234 25.30 -10.36 -0.48
N LYS A 235 26.28 -9.61 -1.01
CA LYS A 235 26.86 -8.44 -0.33
C LYS A 235 25.83 -7.32 -0.16
N TRP A 236 24.97 -7.13 -1.16
CA TRP A 236 23.91 -6.14 -1.11
C TRP A 236 22.79 -6.57 -0.18
N GLY A 237 22.36 -7.83 -0.26
CA GLY A 237 21.38 -8.37 0.70
C GLY A 237 21.84 -8.24 2.15
N ASN A 238 23.13 -8.51 2.44
CA ASN A 238 23.67 -8.31 3.80
C ASN A 238 23.63 -6.85 4.26
N LEU A 239 23.85 -5.89 3.35
CA LEU A 239 23.75 -4.46 3.68
C LEU A 239 22.29 -4.02 3.92
N LEU A 240 21.35 -4.54 3.13
CA LEU A 240 19.91 -4.35 3.37
C LEU A 240 19.49 -4.91 4.74
N ALA A 241 19.99 -6.09 5.13
CA ALA A 241 19.76 -6.64 6.46
C ALA A 241 20.31 -5.74 7.59
N LEU A 242 21.47 -5.11 7.36
CA LEU A 242 22.04 -4.16 8.33
C LEU A 242 21.18 -2.92 8.48
N TYR A 243 20.53 -2.45 7.41
CA TYR A 243 19.59 -1.33 7.47
C TYR A 243 18.28 -1.66 8.21
N ALA A 244 17.98 -2.94 8.40
CA ALA A 244 16.74 -3.42 9.03
C ALA A 244 16.78 -3.43 10.57
N VAL A 245 17.81 -2.82 11.18
CA VAL A 245 18.08 -2.82 12.63
C VAL A 245 17.92 -1.42 13.23
#